data_AF-A0A0E3LV97-F1
#
_entry.id   AF-A0A0E3LV97-F1
#
_cell.length_a   1.000
_cell.length_b   1.000
_cell.length_c   1.000
_cell.angle_alpha   90.00
_cell.angle_beta   90.00
_cell.angle_gamma   90.00
#
_symmetry.space_group_name_H-M   'P 1'
#
loop_
_entity.id
_entity.type
_entity.pdbx_description
1 polymer ?
#
loop_
_entity_poly.entity_id
_entity_poly.type
_entity_poly.pdbx_seq_one_letter_code
_entity_poly.pdbx_strand_id
1 'polypeptide(L)'
;MGSGPLKEFINKSLNKFIYDEKAVDRVVVIALTMMCIGLLALMGGGVLLGGSTERALKSGTFTQLDVEILDSKSLKIEHMGGEPIKLGENANVYLQHDGIEYEITPEPPVTLEVANNMKLSLPEGVELKDGDSAIITIKNDRRNKIIYRKELLEDS
;
A
#
# COMPACT_ATOMS: atom_id res chain seq x y z
N MET A 1 -72.98 -6.67 -37.78
CA MET A 1 -72.11 -5.74 -37.03
C MET A 1 -71.45 -6.54 -35.92
N GLY A 2 -70.19 -6.95 -36.10
CA GLY A 2 -69.48 -7.82 -35.16
C GLY A 2 -67.99 -7.59 -35.26
N SER A 3 -67.49 -6.63 -34.49
CA SER A 3 -66.07 -6.29 -34.38
C SER A 3 -65.60 -6.51 -32.93
N GLY A 4 -65.81 -7.72 -32.42
CA GLY A 4 -65.47 -8.13 -31.05
C GLY A 4 -64.05 -8.68 -30.83
N PRO A 5 -63.44 -9.47 -31.73
CA PRO A 5 -62.21 -10.21 -31.35
C PRO A 5 -60.90 -9.47 -31.62
N LEU A 6 -60.87 -8.51 -32.55
CA LEU A 6 -59.63 -7.82 -32.94
C LEU A 6 -59.14 -6.81 -31.87
N LYS A 7 -60.06 -6.13 -31.18
CA LYS A 7 -59.70 -5.16 -30.13
C LYS A 7 -59.10 -5.84 -28.90
N GLU A 8 -59.56 -7.05 -28.55
CA GLU A 8 -59.06 -7.80 -27.40
C GLU A 8 -57.64 -8.37 -27.66
N PHE A 9 -57.38 -8.85 -28.88
CA PHE A 9 -56.07 -9.38 -29.28
C PHE A 9 -54.98 -8.30 -29.30
N ILE A 10 -55.30 -7.13 -29.85
CA ILE A 10 -54.35 -6.00 -29.92
C ILE A 10 -54.03 -5.49 -28.51
N ASN A 11 -55.03 -5.40 -27.63
CA ASN A 11 -54.83 -4.93 -26.26
C ASN A 11 -53.99 -5.91 -25.42
N LYS A 12 -54.18 -7.22 -25.59
CA LYS A 12 -53.38 -8.26 -24.92
C LYS A 12 -51.94 -8.32 -25.44
N SER A 13 -51.73 -8.08 -26.73
CA SER A 13 -50.40 -8.01 -27.35
C SER A 13 -49.61 -6.77 -26.90
N LEU A 14 -50.24 -5.59 -26.90
CA LEU A 14 -49.61 -4.35 -26.44
C LEU A 14 -49.27 -4.39 -24.95
N ASN A 15 -50.16 -4.90 -24.10
CA ASN A 15 -49.85 -5.06 -22.68
C ASN A 15 -48.67 -6.01 -22.46
N LYS A 16 -48.51 -7.05 -23.29
CA LYS A 16 -47.37 -7.97 -23.18
C LYS A 16 -46.06 -7.31 -23.64
N PHE A 17 -46.08 -6.53 -24.72
CA PHE A 17 -44.91 -5.76 -25.18
C PHE A 17 -44.48 -4.68 -24.19
N ILE A 18 -45.43 -3.93 -23.62
CA ILE A 18 -45.12 -2.88 -22.62
C ILE A 18 -44.58 -3.50 -21.32
N TYR A 19 -45.06 -4.68 -20.93
CA TYR A 19 -44.53 -5.41 -19.79
C TYR A 19 -43.11 -5.94 -20.06
N ASP A 20 -42.86 -6.43 -21.28
CA ASP A 20 -41.53 -6.89 -21.70
C ASP A 20 -40.52 -5.75 -21.75
N GLU A 21 -40.88 -4.59 -22.30
CA GLU A 21 -39.96 -3.44 -22.38
C GLU A 21 -39.57 -2.91 -20.99
N LYS A 22 -40.54 -2.79 -20.06
CA LYS A 22 -40.24 -2.42 -18.67
C LYS A 22 -39.47 -3.49 -17.90
N ALA A 23 -39.66 -4.77 -18.24
CA ALA A 23 -38.91 -5.87 -17.64
C ALA A 23 -37.47 -5.90 -18.16
N VAL A 24 -37.28 -5.68 -19.46
CA VAL A 24 -35.97 -5.56 -20.11
C VAL A 24 -35.22 -4.35 -19.55
N ASP A 25 -35.87 -3.19 -19.40
CA ASP A 25 -35.24 -1.99 -18.84
C ASP A 25 -34.78 -2.22 -17.38
N ARG A 26 -35.61 -2.86 -16.54
CA ARG A 26 -35.22 -3.24 -15.17
C ARG A 26 -34.11 -4.28 -15.13
N VAL A 27 -34.15 -5.30 -15.99
CA VAL A 27 -33.11 -6.35 -16.04
C VAL A 27 -31.79 -5.78 -16.52
N VAL A 28 -31.81 -4.87 -17.50
CA VAL A 28 -30.63 -4.14 -17.97
C VAL A 28 -30.06 -3.26 -16.87
N VAL A 29 -30.90 -2.52 -16.14
CA VAL A 29 -30.46 -1.70 -14.99
C VAL A 29 -29.87 -2.56 -13.87
N ILE A 30 -30.46 -3.72 -13.56
CA ILE A 30 -29.96 -4.66 -12.56
C ILE A 30 -28.63 -5.30 -13.01
N ALA A 31 -28.51 -5.68 -14.29
CA ALA A 31 -27.28 -6.22 -14.85
C ALA A 31 -26.16 -5.16 -14.85
N LEU A 32 -26.47 -3.91 -15.18
CA LEU A 32 -25.53 -2.79 -15.16
C LEU A 32 -25.05 -2.49 -13.72
N THR A 33 -25.96 -2.53 -12.72
CA THR A 33 -25.58 -2.35 -11.31
C THR A 33 -24.73 -3.50 -10.77
N MET A 34 -25.03 -4.75 -11.12
CA MET A 34 -24.19 -5.89 -10.73
C MET A 34 -22.79 -5.82 -11.38
N MET A 35 -22.69 -5.35 -12.62
CA MET A 35 -21.40 -5.14 -13.30
C MET A 35 -20.58 -4.02 -12.65
N CYS A 36 -21.22 -2.91 -12.24
CA CYS A 36 -20.56 -1.81 -11.51
C CYS A 36 -20.07 -2.22 -10.11
N ILE A 37 -20.83 -3.06 -9.38
CA ILE A 37 -20.40 -3.59 -8.07
C ILE A 37 -19.22 -4.57 -8.24
N GLY A 38 -19.21 -5.37 -9.31
CA GLY A 38 -18.08 -6.23 -9.66
C GLY A 38 -16.80 -5.44 -9.98
N LEU A 39 -16.93 -4.31 -10.69
CA LEU A 39 -15.81 -3.39 -10.96
C LEU A 39 -15.32 -2.66 -9.70
N LEU A 40 -16.21 -2.27 -8.78
CA LEU A 40 -15.84 -1.69 -7.48
C LEU A 40 -15.11 -2.71 -6.57
N ALA A 41 -15.47 -3.99 -6.62
CA ALA A 41 -14.75 -5.04 -5.89
C ALA A 41 -13.32 -5.28 -6.44
N LEU A 42 -13.13 -5.12 -7.76
CA LEU A 42 -11.80 -5.20 -8.38
C LEU A 42 -10.94 -3.95 -8.10
N MET A 43 -11.54 -2.77 -8.02
CA MET A 43 -10.83 -1.54 -7.60
C MET A 43 -10.59 -1.49 -6.08
N GLY A 44 -11.42 -2.14 -5.25
CA GLY A 44 -11.18 -2.30 -3.82
C GLY A 44 -10.02 -3.23 -3.46
N GLY A 45 -9.62 -4.12 -4.37
CA GLY A 45 -8.46 -5.01 -4.19
C GLY A 45 -7.12 -4.39 -4.60
N GLY A 46 -7.12 -3.43 -5.53
CA GLY A 46 -5.91 -2.79 -6.05
C GLY A 46 -5.39 -1.61 -5.22
N VAL A 47 -6.25 -0.97 -4.41
CA VAL A 47 -5.87 0.22 -3.62
C VAL A 47 -5.15 -0.13 -2.30
N LEU A 48 -5.09 -1.41 -1.92
CA LEU A 48 -4.30 -1.85 -0.75
C LEU A 48 -2.78 -1.92 -1.00
N LEU A 49 -2.29 -1.62 -2.20
CA LEU A 49 -0.86 -1.59 -2.51
C LEU A 49 -0.32 -0.17 -2.81
N GLY A 50 -1.13 0.88 -2.66
CA GLY A 50 -0.75 2.24 -3.06
C GLY A 50 -1.34 3.35 -2.21
N GLY A 51 -1.48 3.12 -0.90
CA GLY A 51 -1.98 4.11 0.05
C GLY A 51 -0.95 4.42 1.13
N SER A 52 -0.14 5.45 0.91
CA SER A 52 0.59 6.15 1.96
C SER A 52 -0.31 6.40 3.16
N THR A 53 -0.03 5.72 4.27
CA THR A 53 -0.31 6.13 5.64
C THR A 53 0.48 5.16 6.53
N GLU A 54 1.55 5.63 7.14
CA GLU A 54 1.76 5.83 8.60
C GLU A 54 0.87 5.09 9.62
N ARG A 55 0.08 4.08 9.24
CA ARG A 55 -0.81 3.34 10.12
C ARG A 55 -0.36 1.89 10.25
N ALA A 56 0.29 1.72 11.39
CA ALA A 56 0.24 0.51 12.20
C ALA A 56 1.13 -0.65 11.74
N LEU A 57 2.38 -0.58 12.21
CA LEU A 57 3.00 -1.74 12.87
C LEU A 57 2.12 -2.20 14.03
N LYS A 58 1.00 -2.83 13.69
CA LYS A 58 0.05 -3.47 14.61
C LYS A 58 0.59 -4.85 14.98
N SER A 59 1.77 -4.89 15.57
CA SER A 59 2.33 -6.12 16.12
C SER A 59 3.47 -5.76 17.08
N GLY A 60 3.23 -5.95 18.39
CA GLY A 60 4.22 -6.05 19.46
C GLY A 60 5.35 -5.02 19.50
N THR A 61 5.28 -4.14 20.50
CA THR A 61 6.26 -3.09 20.87
C THR A 61 6.52 -2.03 19.80
N PHE A 62 6.01 -0.82 20.07
CA PHE A 62 6.06 0.32 19.16
C PHE A 62 7.42 1.01 19.30
N THR A 63 8.39 0.59 18.48
CA THR A 63 9.65 1.34 18.33
C THR A 63 9.47 2.42 17.27
N GLN A 64 9.66 3.67 17.68
CA GLN A 64 9.64 4.84 16.83
C GLN A 64 11.08 5.14 16.40
N LEU A 65 11.30 5.20 15.10
CA LEU A 65 12.58 5.61 14.54
C LEU A 65 12.34 6.77 13.57
N ASP A 66 13.30 7.66 13.50
CA ASP A 66 13.41 8.61 12.40
C ASP A 66 14.68 8.34 11.60
N VAL A 67 14.58 8.54 10.30
CA VAL A 67 15.70 8.38 9.37
C VAL A 67 15.78 9.62 8.50
N GLU A 68 16.97 10.20 8.48
CA GLU A 68 17.30 11.44 7.79
C GLU A 68 18.50 11.20 6.87
N ILE A 69 18.46 11.74 5.65
CA ILE A 69 19.61 11.76 4.75
C ILE A 69 20.52 12.91 5.19
N LEU A 70 21.78 12.62 5.54
CA LEU A 70 22.73 13.65 5.96
C LEU A 70 23.52 14.22 4.76
N ASP A 71 23.91 13.32 3.87
CA ASP A 71 24.62 13.60 2.62
C ASP A 71 24.32 12.46 1.64
N SER A 72 24.79 12.59 0.40
CA SER A 72 24.52 11.59 -0.66
C SER A 72 25.04 10.18 -0.36
N LYS A 73 25.86 10.00 0.69
CA LYS A 73 26.48 8.72 1.08
C LYS A 73 26.17 8.30 2.50
N SER A 74 25.31 9.00 3.22
CA SER A 74 25.06 8.66 4.60
C SER A 74 23.70 9.04 5.13
N LEU A 75 23.23 8.21 6.05
CA LEU A 75 21.95 8.29 6.70
C LEU A 75 22.17 8.43 8.20
N LYS A 76 21.32 9.21 8.86
CA LYS A 76 21.18 9.25 10.31
C LYS A 76 19.93 8.45 10.68
N ILE A 77 20.08 7.51 11.61
CA ILE A 77 18.97 6.82 12.23
C ILE A 77 18.88 7.27 13.68
N GLU A 78 17.74 7.81 14.07
CA GLU A 78 17.45 8.27 15.43
C GLU A 78 16.32 7.46 16.05
N HIS A 79 16.47 7.08 17.31
CA HIS A 79 15.44 6.35 18.04
C HIS A 79 14.60 7.30 18.86
N MET A 80 13.33 7.42 18.49
CA MET A 80 12.40 8.40 19.05
C MET A 80 11.59 7.85 20.23
N GLY A 81 11.60 6.52 20.46
CA GLY A 81 10.84 5.91 21.54
C GLY A 81 10.58 4.41 21.35
N GLY A 82 10.26 3.70 22.43
CA GLY A 82 9.97 2.26 22.41
C GLY A 82 11.15 1.39 22.83
N GLU A 83 11.19 0.13 22.36
CA GLU A 83 12.23 -0.83 22.76
C GLU A 83 13.56 -0.57 22.03
N PRO A 84 14.71 -0.74 22.70
CA PRO A 84 16.01 -0.67 22.05
C PRO A 84 16.16 -1.68 20.91
N ILE A 85 16.88 -1.30 19.86
CA ILE A 85 17.14 -2.15 18.70
C ILE A 85 18.63 -2.48 18.64
N LYS A 86 18.94 -3.77 18.47
CA LYS A 86 20.32 -4.24 18.28
C LYS A 86 20.61 -4.47 16.80
N LEU A 87 21.17 -3.46 16.16
CA LEU A 87 21.55 -3.48 14.76
C LEU A 87 22.89 -4.22 14.58
N GLY A 88 22.97 -5.12 13.61
CA GLY A 88 24.12 -6.01 13.38
C GLY A 88 24.16 -7.27 14.26
N GLU A 89 23.11 -7.51 15.06
CA GLU A 89 22.95 -8.78 15.82
C GLU A 89 21.64 -9.48 15.49
N ASN A 90 20.52 -8.80 15.77
CA ASN A 90 19.17 -9.37 15.65
C ASN A 90 18.34 -8.65 14.61
N ALA A 91 18.75 -7.44 14.24
CA ALA A 91 18.14 -6.64 13.21
C ALA A 91 19.22 -6.06 12.30
N ASN A 92 18.89 -5.95 11.02
CA ASN A 92 19.73 -5.33 10.00
C ASN A 92 18.96 -4.21 9.31
N VAL A 93 19.71 -3.30 8.70
CA VAL A 93 19.19 -2.20 7.91
C VAL A 93 19.27 -2.61 6.45
N TYR A 94 18.20 -2.37 5.70
CA TYR A 94 18.10 -2.65 4.28
C TYR A 94 17.73 -1.36 3.56
N LEU A 95 18.48 -1.03 2.52
CA LEU A 95 18.20 0.09 1.63
C LEU A 95 17.77 -0.48 0.28
N GLN A 96 16.58 -0.10 -0.19
CA GLN A 96 16.14 -0.37 -1.54
C GLN A 96 16.27 0.91 -2.37
N HIS A 97 17.08 0.88 -3.42
CA HIS A 97 17.33 1.99 -4.34
C HIS A 97 17.45 1.44 -5.76
N ASP A 98 16.80 2.08 -6.73
CA ASP A 98 16.72 1.62 -8.14
C ASP A 98 16.29 0.15 -8.33
N GLY A 99 15.42 -0.33 -7.43
CA GLY A 99 14.94 -1.72 -7.43
C GLY A 99 15.95 -2.75 -6.93
N ILE A 100 17.13 -2.33 -6.49
CA ILE A 100 18.16 -3.16 -5.86
C ILE A 100 18.07 -2.99 -4.34
N GLU A 101 18.06 -4.11 -3.61
CA GLU A 101 18.11 -4.12 -2.14
C GLU A 101 19.56 -4.35 -1.67
N TYR A 102 20.01 -3.50 -0.76
CA TYR A 102 21.33 -3.54 -0.15
C TYR A 102 21.19 -3.75 1.35
N GLU A 103 21.94 -4.70 1.91
CA GLU A 103 22.07 -4.87 3.36
C GLU A 103 23.16 -3.94 3.90
N ILE A 104 22.83 -3.15 4.92
CA ILE A 104 23.71 -2.24 5.63
C ILE A 104 23.80 -2.73 7.07
N THR A 105 24.87 -3.46 7.36
CA THR A 105 25.12 -4.03 8.69
C THR A 105 26.20 -3.22 9.39
N PRO A 106 25.90 -2.56 10.54
CA PRO A 106 26.93 -1.83 11.26
C PRO A 106 27.94 -2.80 11.88
N GLU A 107 29.22 -2.50 11.67
CA GLU A 107 30.34 -3.21 12.30
C GLU A 107 31.20 -2.19 13.08
N PRO A 108 31.32 -2.33 14.41
CA PRO A 108 30.73 -3.35 15.27
C PRO A 108 29.20 -3.18 15.43
N PRO A 109 28.47 -4.22 15.90
CA PRO A 109 27.04 -4.12 16.16
C PRO A 109 26.71 -3.00 17.14
N VAL A 110 25.57 -2.34 16.93
CA VAL A 110 25.16 -1.14 17.68
C VAL A 110 23.80 -1.38 18.34
N THR A 111 23.70 -1.02 19.62
CA THR A 111 22.40 -0.95 20.31
C THR A 111 21.89 0.49 20.27
N LEU A 112 20.80 0.72 19.55
CA LEU A 112 20.14 2.00 19.45
C LEU A 112 19.04 2.10 20.52
N GLU A 113 19.27 2.96 21.52
CA GLU A 113 18.34 3.27 22.62
C GLU A 113 17.60 4.58 22.36
N VAL A 114 16.52 4.85 23.11
CA VAL A 114 15.73 6.08 23.00
C VAL A 114 16.61 7.33 23.12
N ALA A 115 16.39 8.30 22.25
CA ALA A 115 17.16 9.54 22.10
C ALA A 115 18.62 9.38 21.65
N ASN A 116 19.06 8.15 21.31
CA ASN A 116 20.32 7.95 20.62
C ASN A 116 20.13 8.01 19.10
N ASN A 117 21.20 8.40 18.42
CA ASN A 117 21.30 8.35 16.98
C ASN A 117 22.55 7.60 16.56
N MET A 118 22.57 7.16 15.31
CA MET A 118 23.75 6.63 14.66
C MET A 118 23.83 7.14 13.22
N LYS A 119 25.07 7.28 12.75
CA LYS A 119 25.36 7.54 11.34
C LYS A 119 25.68 6.21 10.65
N LEU A 120 25.05 5.95 9.52
CA LEU A 120 25.30 4.82 8.66
C LEU A 120 25.79 5.31 7.30
N SER A 121 26.87 4.71 6.82
CA SER A 121 27.34 4.92 5.46
C SER A 121 26.57 4.01 4.51
N LEU A 122 26.26 4.53 3.32
CA LEU A 122 25.68 3.74 2.25
C LEU A 122 26.71 2.73 1.69
N PRO A 123 26.24 1.62 1.10
CA PRO A 123 27.10 0.64 0.43
C PRO A 123 27.94 1.27 -0.69
N GLU A 124 29.07 0.63 -1.02
CA GLU A 124 29.93 1.10 -2.10
C GLU A 124 29.18 1.19 -3.44
N GLY A 125 29.30 2.33 -4.12
CA GLY A 125 28.64 2.58 -5.40
C GLY A 125 27.20 3.04 -5.30
N VAL A 126 26.63 3.14 -4.09
CA VAL A 126 25.30 3.72 -3.86
C VAL A 126 25.45 5.17 -3.42
N GLU A 127 24.80 6.07 -4.15
CA GLU A 127 24.70 7.49 -3.83
C GLU A 127 23.24 7.90 -4.00
N LEU A 128 22.64 8.47 -2.96
CA LEU A 128 21.31 9.07 -3.03
C LEU A 128 21.47 10.51 -3.52
N LYS A 129 20.88 10.83 -4.67
CA LYS A 129 20.89 12.17 -5.27
C LYS A 129 19.53 12.85 -5.12
N ASP A 130 19.53 14.17 -5.29
CA ASP A 130 18.33 14.99 -5.32
C ASP A 130 17.26 14.40 -6.26
N GLY A 131 16.10 14.05 -5.68
CA GLY A 131 14.97 13.47 -6.40
C GLY A 131 14.95 11.94 -6.48
N ASP A 132 15.96 11.25 -5.94
CA ASP A 132 15.94 9.79 -5.85
C ASP A 132 14.95 9.33 -4.78
N SER A 133 14.17 8.29 -5.11
CA SER A 133 13.36 7.57 -4.13
C SER A 133 14.16 6.38 -3.60
N ALA A 134 14.29 6.27 -2.28
CA ALA A 134 14.81 5.06 -1.64
C ALA A 134 13.88 4.60 -0.53
N ILE A 135 13.88 3.30 -0.23
CA ILE A 135 13.13 2.76 0.90
C ILE A 135 14.12 2.19 1.89
N ILE A 136 14.09 2.70 3.12
CA ILE A 136 14.83 2.09 4.22
C ILE A 136 13.91 1.16 4.99
N THR A 137 14.39 -0.05 5.27
CA THR A 137 13.70 -1.06 6.06
C THR A 137 14.63 -1.56 7.15
N ILE A 138 14.16 -1.56 8.39
CA ILE A 138 14.86 -2.24 9.50
C ILE A 138 14.07 -3.49 9.82
N LYS A 139 14.74 -4.63 9.75
CA LYS A 139 14.10 -5.94 9.85
C LYS A 139 14.81 -6.77 10.90
N ASN A 140 14.03 -7.44 11.74
CA ASN A 140 14.53 -8.51 12.59
C ASN A 140 14.63 -9.80 11.78
N ASP A 141 15.84 -10.21 11.40
CA ASP A 141 16.01 -11.36 10.50
C ASP A 141 15.68 -12.68 11.17
N ARG A 142 15.94 -12.81 12.47
CA ARG A 142 15.60 -14.02 13.24
C ARG A 142 14.10 -14.29 13.27
N ARG A 143 13.28 -13.24 13.34
CA ARG A 143 11.82 -13.31 13.40
C ARG A 143 11.14 -13.03 12.05
N ASN A 144 11.93 -12.72 11.02
CA ASN A 144 11.46 -12.25 9.72
C ASN A 144 10.39 -11.14 9.84
N LYS A 145 10.60 -10.19 10.77
CA LYS A 145 9.63 -9.14 11.12
C LYS A 145 10.20 -7.78 10.76
N ILE A 146 9.48 -7.00 9.96
CA ILE A 146 9.79 -5.59 9.71
C ILE A 146 9.53 -4.82 11.02
N ILE A 147 10.56 -4.14 11.51
CA ILE A 147 10.49 -3.27 12.70
C ILE A 147 10.17 -1.84 12.25
N TYR A 148 10.73 -1.41 11.13
CA TYR A 148 10.55 -0.06 10.62
C TYR A 148 10.67 -0.06 9.10
N ARG A 149 9.89 0.81 8.45
CA ARG A 149 9.98 1.06 7.02
C ARG A 149 9.62 2.52 6.76
N LYS A 150 10.47 3.25 6.05
CA LYS A 150 10.24 4.63 5.63
C LYS A 150 10.69 4.79 4.19
N GLU A 151 9.88 5.50 3.41
CA GLU A 151 10.29 6.00 2.11
C GLU A 151 11.11 7.28 2.36
N LEU A 152 12.34 7.28 1.86
CA LEU A 152 13.22 8.42 1.85
C LEU A 152 12.91 9.19 0.57
N LEU A 153 12.23 10.31 0.76
CA LEU A 153 12.00 11.32 -0.25
C LEU A 153 12.83 12.53 0.18
N GLU A 154 13.70 13.00 -0.69
CA GLU A 154 14.35 14.30 -0.46
C GLU A 154 13.31 15.37 -0.83
N ASP A 155 12.82 16.10 0.18
CA ASP A 155 11.89 17.21 -0.04
C ASP A 155 12.60 18.25 -0.94
N SER A 156 12.05 18.45 -2.14
CA SER A 156 12.57 19.36 -3.17
C SER A 156 12.59 20.82 -2.75
#